data_AF-H3RLH0-F1
#
_entry.id   AF-H3RLH0-F1
#
_cell.length_a   1.000
_cell.length_b   1.000
_cell.length_c   1.000
_cell.angle_alpha   90.00
_cell.angle_beta   90.00
_cell.angle_gamma   90.00
#
_symmetry.space_group_name_H-M   'P 1'
#
loop_
_entity.id
_entity.type
_entity.pdbx_description
1 polymer ?
#
loop_
_entity_poly.entity_id
_entity_poly.type
_entity_poly.pdbx_seq_one_letter_code
_entity_poly.pdbx_strand_id
1 'polypeptide(L)'
;MLFDRISRSLSPIVNGALYFFEFLQTHQMILALLSGVMLPFIFLLRKDEHQNAPFWKKLIIGLSMLCFLFGTIAPVPVWFLQRMYAGREEIAIPLLGWSISLAFTAAGLILHILLRRVISPELDKAKRSLVKKTGMERDGRTDVRKVKELLPQTAEYDPFEYIDLRKGIFIGLTKDGEPQYIPVKEWQTQHADIIGTTGAGKGVASGILLYQSILAGEGVFVLDPKNDEWAPHLYKKACEDAGKPFVLIDLNKPEYQMNLIDGITADYLEELFVAGFSLAEKGEAADFYRIDDRKAARTAAQFVSQNPSSTIRDIYNGEYVQGIGETIKAFHGKTEELAMGFVE
;
A
#
# COMPACT_ATOMS: atom_id res chain seq x y z
N MET A 1 -83.54 13.03 -17.27
CA MET A 1 -82.77 12.25 -18.26
C MET A 1 -81.24 12.40 -18.14
N LEU A 2 -80.67 13.61 -18.05
CA LEU A 2 -79.20 13.78 -17.88
C LEU A 2 -78.71 13.27 -16.51
N PHE A 3 -79.43 13.58 -15.43
CA PHE A 3 -79.12 13.13 -14.07
C PHE A 3 -79.22 11.60 -13.88
N ASP A 4 -80.19 10.92 -14.49
CA ASP A 4 -80.30 9.46 -14.44
C ASP A 4 -79.18 8.75 -15.21
N ARG A 5 -78.71 9.33 -16.33
CA ARG A 5 -77.56 8.81 -17.07
C ARG A 5 -76.26 8.99 -16.29
N ILE A 6 -76.07 10.14 -15.64
CA ILE A 6 -74.91 10.41 -14.78
C ILE A 6 -74.93 9.48 -13.56
N SER A 7 -76.09 9.31 -12.90
CA SER A 7 -76.27 8.38 -11.78
C SER A 7 -75.97 6.93 -12.16
N ARG A 8 -76.48 6.45 -13.31
CA ARG A 8 -76.16 5.10 -13.84
C ARG A 8 -74.71 4.95 -14.30
N SER A 9 -74.05 6.03 -14.75
CA SER A 9 -72.64 6.02 -15.13
C SER A 9 -71.70 6.03 -13.92
N LEU A 10 -72.12 6.63 -12.81
CA LEU A 10 -71.35 6.72 -11.56
C LEU A 10 -71.61 5.53 -10.64
N SER A 11 -72.73 4.82 -10.77
CA SER A 11 -73.06 3.67 -9.92
C SER A 11 -72.03 2.53 -9.94
N PRO A 12 -71.38 2.16 -11.05
CA PRO A 12 -70.33 1.14 -11.02
C PRO A 12 -69.09 1.60 -10.25
N ILE A 13 -68.77 2.89 -10.31
CA ILE A 13 -67.63 3.49 -9.61
C ILE A 13 -67.92 3.54 -8.11
N VAL A 14 -69.13 3.95 -7.72
CA VAL A 14 -69.56 3.98 -6.32
C VAL A 14 -69.62 2.56 -5.75
N ASN A 15 -70.17 1.59 -6.48
CA ASN A 15 -70.22 0.19 -6.06
C ASN A 15 -68.81 -0.41 -5.94
N GLY A 16 -67.91 -0.10 -6.88
CA GLY A 16 -66.50 -0.51 -6.81
C GLY A 16 -65.78 0.09 -5.60
N ALA A 17 -66.04 1.36 -5.28
CA ALA A 17 -65.50 2.02 -4.10
C ALA A 17 -66.02 1.38 -2.80
N LEU A 18 -67.32 1.07 -2.71
CA LEU A 18 -67.91 0.40 -1.56
C LEU A 18 -67.33 -1.02 -1.35
N TYR A 19 -67.17 -1.80 -2.43
CA TYR A 19 -66.53 -3.12 -2.36
C TYR A 19 -65.07 -3.02 -1.91
N PHE A 20 -64.35 -2.00 -2.40
CA PHE A 20 -62.98 -1.75 -1.97
C PHE A 20 -62.91 -1.32 -0.49
N PHE A 21 -63.88 -0.53 -0.01
CA PHE A 21 -63.96 -0.14 1.41
C PHE A 21 -64.28 -1.33 2.31
N GLU A 22 -65.22 -2.18 1.91
CA GLU A 22 -65.52 -3.42 2.62
C GLU A 22 -64.27 -4.30 2.69
N PHE A 23 -63.56 -4.48 1.56
CA PHE A 23 -62.29 -5.20 1.53
C PHE A 23 -61.26 -4.64 2.51
N LEU A 24 -61.07 -3.31 2.55
CA LEU A 24 -60.13 -2.65 3.46
C LEU A 24 -60.53 -2.85 4.94
N GLN A 25 -61.82 -2.81 5.26
CA GLN A 25 -62.33 -3.05 6.61
C GLN A 25 -62.14 -4.51 7.04
N THR A 26 -62.47 -5.47 6.17
CA THR A 26 -62.29 -6.89 6.45
C THR A 26 -60.82 -7.25 6.70
N HIS A 27 -59.89 -6.58 6.02
CA HIS A 27 -58.45 -6.87 6.09
C HIS A 27 -57.67 -5.89 6.98
N GLN A 28 -58.34 -5.06 7.79
CA GLN A 28 -57.71 -4.01 8.60
C GLN A 28 -56.54 -4.51 9.45
N MET A 29 -56.66 -5.69 10.08
CA MET A 29 -55.62 -6.23 10.95
C MET A 29 -54.38 -6.68 10.17
N ILE A 30 -54.58 -7.24 8.98
CA ILE A 30 -53.49 -7.64 8.08
C ILE A 30 -52.80 -6.37 7.55
N LEU A 31 -53.57 -5.35 7.20
CA LEU A 31 -53.03 -4.04 6.79
C LEU A 31 -52.27 -3.35 7.93
N ALA A 32 -52.71 -3.48 9.18
CA ALA A 32 -51.99 -2.97 10.35
C ALA A 32 -50.66 -3.71 10.59
N LEU A 33 -50.65 -5.04 10.42
CA LEU A 33 -49.41 -5.83 10.48
C LEU A 33 -48.43 -5.44 9.36
N LEU A 34 -48.93 -5.36 8.12
CA LEU A 34 -48.15 -4.94 6.95
C LEU A 34 -47.65 -3.51 7.08
N SER A 35 -48.45 -2.62 7.66
CA SER A 35 -48.05 -1.26 8.02
C SER A 35 -46.82 -1.30 8.92
N GLY A 36 -46.83 -2.08 10.00
CA GLY A 36 -45.66 -2.25 10.87
C GLY A 36 -44.42 -2.78 10.15
N VAL A 37 -44.59 -3.78 9.28
CA VAL A 37 -43.49 -4.35 8.49
C VAL A 37 -42.91 -3.33 7.50
N MET A 38 -43.76 -2.46 6.95
CA MET A 38 -43.39 -1.54 5.88
C MET A 38 -43.02 -0.13 6.39
N LEU A 39 -43.40 0.23 7.62
CA LEU A 39 -43.24 1.56 8.21
C LEU A 39 -41.83 2.16 8.04
N PRO A 40 -40.74 1.40 8.23
CA PRO A 40 -39.39 1.95 8.04
C PRO A 40 -39.09 2.39 6.60
N PHE A 41 -39.82 1.86 5.59
CA PHE A 41 -39.62 2.25 4.20
C PHE A 41 -40.16 3.66 3.89
N ILE A 42 -41.10 4.19 4.68
CA ILE A 42 -41.58 5.58 4.54
C ILE A 42 -40.43 6.57 4.77
N PHE A 43 -39.52 6.23 5.68
CA PHE A 43 -38.37 7.04 6.06
C PHE A 43 -37.07 6.62 5.37
N LEU A 44 -37.14 5.75 4.35
CA LEU A 44 -35.97 5.20 3.67
C LEU A 44 -35.18 6.25 2.88
N LEU A 45 -35.85 7.29 2.38
CA LEU A 45 -35.24 8.35 1.57
C LEU A 45 -35.14 9.64 2.38
N ARG A 46 -34.04 10.37 2.20
CA ARG A 46 -33.94 11.75 2.69
C ARG A 46 -34.77 12.67 1.80
N LYS A 47 -35.22 13.81 2.35
CA LYS A 47 -36.17 14.74 1.71
C LYS A 47 -35.75 15.21 0.31
N ASP A 48 -34.45 15.30 0.09
CA ASP A 48 -33.75 15.68 -1.15
C ASP A 48 -33.67 14.55 -2.20
N GLU A 49 -33.79 13.29 -1.79
CA GLU A 49 -33.66 12.12 -2.69
C GLU A 49 -34.99 11.66 -3.30
N HIS A 50 -36.13 12.17 -2.81
CA HIS A 50 -37.46 11.75 -3.27
C HIS A 50 -37.73 12.05 -4.75
N GLN A 51 -37.20 13.17 -5.28
CA GLN A 51 -37.46 13.57 -6.67
C GLN A 51 -36.81 12.58 -7.66
N ASN A 52 -35.57 12.17 -7.36
CA ASN A 52 -34.74 11.30 -8.21
C ASN A 52 -34.88 9.81 -7.89
N ALA A 53 -35.77 9.43 -6.97
CA ALA A 53 -35.95 8.03 -6.60
C ALA A 53 -36.51 7.19 -7.77
N PRO A 54 -35.97 5.98 -8.01
CA PRO A 54 -36.52 5.03 -8.97
C PRO A 54 -38.01 4.73 -8.71
N PHE A 55 -38.75 4.44 -9.79
CA PHE A 55 -40.20 4.18 -9.72
C PHE A 55 -40.58 3.11 -8.69
N TRP A 56 -39.82 2.02 -8.59
CA TRP A 56 -40.09 0.93 -7.64
C TRP A 56 -39.96 1.37 -6.17
N LYS A 57 -39.04 2.28 -5.84
CA LYS A 57 -38.94 2.83 -4.48
C LYS A 57 -40.13 3.71 -4.14
N LYS A 58 -40.58 4.53 -5.10
CA LYS A 58 -41.79 5.35 -4.96
C LYS A 58 -43.04 4.48 -4.76
N LEU A 59 -43.13 3.35 -5.47
CA LEU A 59 -44.21 2.36 -5.30
C LEU A 59 -44.22 1.73 -3.89
N ILE A 60 -43.06 1.33 -3.37
CA ILE A 60 -42.95 0.76 -2.01
C ILE A 60 -43.37 1.78 -0.94
N ILE A 61 -42.92 3.03 -1.06
CA ILE A 61 -43.32 4.10 -0.14
C ILE A 61 -44.82 4.34 -0.21
N GLY A 62 -45.40 4.41 -1.41
CA GLY A 62 -46.84 4.57 -1.61
C GLY A 62 -47.65 3.42 -1.00
N LEU A 63 -47.22 2.18 -1.21
CA LEU A 63 -47.85 1.00 -0.61
C LEU A 63 -47.75 1.03 0.93
N SER A 64 -46.59 1.42 1.47
CA SER A 64 -46.41 1.56 2.91
C SER A 64 -47.32 2.63 3.51
N MET A 65 -47.50 3.77 2.83
CA MET A 65 -48.43 4.81 3.26
C MET A 65 -49.88 4.33 3.20
N LEU A 66 -50.25 3.55 2.18
CA LEU A 66 -51.58 2.96 2.05
C LEU A 66 -51.88 1.99 3.20
N CYS A 67 -50.95 1.08 3.51
CA CYS A 67 -51.08 0.16 4.65
C CYS A 67 -51.17 0.91 5.98
N PHE A 68 -50.42 2.00 6.14
CA PHE A 68 -50.47 2.82 7.35
C PHE A 68 -51.81 3.53 7.53
N LEU A 69 -52.33 4.14 6.46
CA LEU A 69 -53.60 4.85 6.46
C LEU A 69 -54.79 3.92 6.73
N PHE A 70 -54.85 2.77 6.06
CA PHE A 70 -55.98 1.83 6.13
C PHE A 70 -55.75 0.65 7.09
N GLY A 71 -54.61 0.59 7.78
CA GLY A 71 -54.30 -0.37 8.81
C GLY A 71 -54.16 0.28 10.19
N THR A 72 -53.07 1.01 10.41
CA THR A 72 -52.75 1.61 11.72
C THR A 72 -53.72 2.72 12.11
N ILE A 73 -54.02 3.64 11.19
CA ILE A 73 -54.93 4.77 11.42
C ILE A 73 -56.31 4.51 10.77
N ALA A 74 -56.62 3.26 10.41
CA ALA A 74 -57.81 2.88 9.65
C ALA A 74 -59.13 3.51 10.12
N PRO A 75 -59.39 3.68 11.43
CA PRO A 75 -60.66 4.25 11.89
C PRO A 75 -60.92 5.68 11.39
N VAL A 76 -59.89 6.47 11.09
CA VAL A 76 -60.02 7.84 10.58
C VAL A 76 -60.53 7.90 9.13
N PRO A 77 -59.84 7.30 8.13
CA PRO A 77 -60.34 7.27 6.76
C PRO A 77 -61.61 6.44 6.65
N VAL A 78 -61.78 5.37 7.42
CA VAL A 78 -63.02 4.57 7.42
C VAL A 78 -64.21 5.41 7.87
N TRP A 79 -64.09 6.14 8.98
CA TRP A 79 -65.13 7.05 9.45
C TRP A 79 -65.46 8.13 8.41
N PHE A 80 -64.43 8.73 7.79
CA PHE A 80 -64.61 9.74 6.75
C PHE A 80 -65.32 9.19 5.50
N LEU A 81 -64.94 8.00 5.04
CA LEU A 81 -65.49 7.37 3.85
C LEU A 81 -66.93 6.89 4.07
N GLN A 82 -67.24 6.33 5.24
CA GLN A 82 -68.61 5.96 5.60
C GLN A 82 -69.53 7.18 5.64
N ARG A 83 -69.04 8.31 6.15
CA ARG A 83 -69.77 9.59 6.14
C ARG A 83 -70.09 10.08 4.72
N MET A 84 -69.19 9.85 3.78
CA MET A 84 -69.32 10.28 2.39
C MET A 84 -70.19 9.35 1.54
N TYR A 85 -70.13 8.03 1.76
CA TYR A 85 -70.67 7.03 0.84
C TYR A 85 -71.79 6.13 1.40
N ALA A 86 -71.85 5.88 2.72
CA ALA A 86 -72.66 4.79 3.29
C ALA A 86 -73.91 5.23 4.07
N GLY A 87 -74.16 6.54 4.22
CA GLY A 87 -75.27 7.03 5.05
C GLY A 87 -74.93 6.96 6.55
N ARG A 88 -75.58 7.84 7.33
CA ARG A 88 -75.21 8.13 8.72
C ARG A 88 -75.70 7.03 9.68
N GLU A 89 -74.87 6.03 9.96
CA GLU A 89 -74.91 5.35 11.25
C GLU A 89 -73.74 5.87 12.11
N GLU A 90 -74.02 6.19 13.37
CA GLU A 90 -73.01 6.64 14.33
C GLU A 90 -72.10 5.47 14.70
N ILE A 91 -70.93 5.43 14.07
CA ILE A 91 -69.92 4.43 14.38
C ILE A 91 -69.13 4.96 15.57
N ALA A 92 -69.46 4.43 16.75
CA ALA A 92 -68.58 4.52 17.90
C ALA A 92 -67.26 3.85 17.50
N ILE A 93 -66.21 4.66 17.33
CA ILE A 93 -64.86 4.19 17.12
C ILE A 93 -64.44 3.48 18.42
N PRO A 94 -64.46 2.14 18.49
CA PRO A 94 -64.21 1.48 19.75
C PRO A 94 -62.73 1.66 20.08
N LEU A 95 -62.42 2.23 21.26
CA LEU A 95 -61.04 2.38 21.76
C LEU A 95 -60.25 1.07 21.61
N LEU A 96 -60.93 -0.06 21.81
CA LEU A 96 -60.39 -1.40 21.69
C LEU A 96 -59.89 -1.72 20.26
N GLY A 97 -60.56 -1.24 19.21
CA GLY A 97 -60.14 -1.43 17.82
C GLY A 97 -58.85 -0.67 17.46
N TRP A 98 -58.65 0.51 18.04
CA TRP A 98 -57.38 1.24 17.93
C TRP A 98 -56.25 0.53 18.65
N SER A 99 -56.50 0.05 19.87
CA SER A 99 -55.51 -0.70 20.65
C SER A 99 -55.06 -1.96 19.91
N ILE A 100 -55.99 -2.70 19.30
CA ILE A 100 -55.66 -3.88 18.49
C ILE A 100 -54.85 -3.49 17.25
N SER A 101 -55.27 -2.46 16.50
CA SER A 101 -54.54 -2.02 15.29
C SER A 101 -53.11 -1.57 15.61
N LEU A 102 -52.92 -0.88 16.74
CA LEU A 102 -51.60 -0.47 17.21
C LEU A 102 -50.75 -1.67 17.64
N ALA A 103 -51.34 -2.65 18.32
CA ALA A 103 -50.65 -3.89 18.70
C ALA A 103 -50.18 -4.69 17.49
N PHE A 104 -51.02 -4.83 16.45
CA PHE A 104 -50.63 -5.47 15.19
C PHE A 104 -49.54 -4.68 14.45
N THR A 105 -49.60 -3.35 14.48
CA THR A 105 -48.53 -2.50 13.91
C THR A 105 -47.21 -2.70 14.67
N ALA A 106 -47.24 -2.76 16.00
CA ALA A 106 -46.06 -3.03 16.82
C ALA A 106 -45.49 -4.44 16.55
N ALA A 107 -46.35 -5.45 16.43
CA ALA A 107 -45.95 -6.80 16.04
C ALA A 107 -45.28 -6.83 14.65
N GLY A 108 -45.83 -6.09 13.68
CA GLY A 108 -45.23 -5.95 12.35
C GLY A 108 -43.86 -5.27 12.38
N LEU A 109 -43.68 -4.26 13.22
CA LEU A 109 -42.39 -3.58 13.40
C LEU A 109 -41.34 -4.51 14.03
N ILE A 110 -41.72 -5.29 15.04
CA ILE A 110 -40.86 -6.32 15.64
C ILE A 110 -40.47 -7.35 14.57
N LEU A 111 -41.44 -7.81 13.77
CA LEU A 111 -41.20 -8.72 12.66
C LEU A 111 -40.22 -8.12 11.63
N HIS A 112 -40.34 -6.84 11.29
CA HIS A 112 -39.38 -6.15 10.42
C HIS A 112 -37.96 -6.22 10.98
N ILE A 113 -37.78 -5.95 12.27
CA ILE A 113 -36.47 -5.97 12.93
C ILE A 113 -35.88 -7.38 12.90
N LEU A 114 -36.69 -8.40 13.20
CA LEU A 114 -36.27 -9.81 13.17
C LEU A 114 -35.91 -10.26 11.74
N LEU A 115 -36.76 -9.97 10.77
CA LEU A 115 -36.51 -10.28 9.36
C LEU A 115 -35.24 -9.58 8.86
N ARG A 116 -35.02 -8.31 9.22
CA ARG A 116 -33.80 -7.59 8.85
C ARG A 116 -32.56 -8.24 9.47
N ARG A 117 -32.63 -8.67 10.73
CA ARG A 117 -31.52 -9.35 11.41
C ARG A 117 -31.17 -10.70 10.76
N VAL A 118 -32.15 -11.43 10.23
CA VAL A 118 -31.94 -12.73 9.58
C VAL A 118 -31.55 -12.58 8.10
N ILE A 119 -32.20 -11.66 7.37
CA ILE A 119 -32.06 -11.52 5.93
C ILE A 119 -30.83 -10.67 5.55
N SER A 120 -30.53 -9.59 6.28
CA SER A 120 -29.39 -8.71 5.93
C SER A 120 -28.05 -9.46 5.86
N PRO A 121 -27.69 -10.35 6.81
CA PRO A 121 -26.46 -11.12 6.72
C PRO A 121 -26.40 -12.04 5.49
N GLU A 122 -27.52 -12.69 5.15
CA GLU A 122 -27.58 -13.59 3.99
C GLU A 122 -27.50 -12.83 2.66
N LEU A 123 -28.16 -11.66 2.57
CA LEU A 123 -28.02 -10.77 1.43
C LEU A 123 -26.59 -10.25 1.27
N ASP A 124 -25.90 -9.94 2.38
CA ASP A 124 -24.51 -9.49 2.33
C ASP A 124 -23.56 -10.61 1.90
N LYS A 125 -23.79 -11.86 2.33
CA LYS A 125 -23.07 -13.04 1.81
C LYS A 125 -23.28 -13.23 0.31
N ALA A 126 -24.52 -13.16 -0.15
CA ALA A 126 -24.86 -13.29 -1.56
C ALA A 126 -24.28 -12.16 -2.42
N LYS A 127 -24.27 -10.92 -1.91
CA LYS A 127 -23.59 -9.81 -2.58
C LYS A 127 -22.09 -10.07 -2.69
N ARG A 128 -21.45 -10.50 -1.60
CA ARG A 128 -20.01 -10.84 -1.62
C ARG A 128 -19.65 -11.93 -2.62
N SER A 129 -20.52 -12.93 -2.82
CA SER A 129 -20.26 -13.97 -3.83
C SER A 129 -20.43 -13.49 -5.27
N LEU A 130 -21.24 -12.45 -5.49
CA LEU A 130 -21.48 -11.84 -6.81
C LEU A 130 -20.48 -10.72 -7.15
N VAL A 131 -19.75 -10.17 -6.18
CA VAL A 131 -18.68 -9.21 -6.47
C VAL A 131 -17.49 -9.96 -7.09
N LYS A 132 -17.17 -9.61 -8.34
CA LYS A 132 -15.97 -10.09 -9.04
C LYS A 132 -14.74 -9.66 -8.24
N LYS A 133 -14.03 -10.62 -7.64
CA LYS A 133 -12.74 -10.37 -6.99
C LYS A 133 -11.79 -9.77 -8.03
N THR A 134 -11.38 -8.52 -7.84
CA THR A 134 -10.40 -7.88 -8.71
C THR A 134 -9.03 -8.46 -8.38
N GLY A 135 -8.17 -8.65 -9.39
CA GLY A 135 -6.77 -9.09 -9.18
C GLY A 135 -5.91 -8.09 -8.40
N MET A 136 -6.50 -6.97 -7.96
CA MET A 136 -5.90 -5.93 -7.12
C MET A 136 -6.25 -6.08 -5.63
N GLU A 137 -6.93 -7.15 -5.20
CA GLU A 137 -7.01 -7.48 -3.78
C GLU A 137 -5.65 -8.00 -3.31
N ARG A 138 -4.71 -7.05 -3.12
CA ARG A 138 -3.44 -7.27 -2.42
C ARG A 138 -3.80 -7.65 -0.99
N ASP A 139 -3.58 -8.92 -0.67
CA ASP A 139 -3.57 -9.50 0.67
C ASP A 139 -4.67 -8.95 1.59
N GLY A 140 -5.83 -9.62 1.59
CA GLY A 140 -6.78 -9.49 2.69
C GLY A 140 -6.04 -9.62 4.03
N ARG A 141 -6.37 -8.74 4.99
CA ARG A 141 -5.71 -8.61 6.31
C ARG A 141 -5.13 -9.93 6.79
N THR A 142 -3.83 -10.10 6.58
CA THR A 142 -3.18 -11.38 6.77
C THR A 142 -2.96 -11.59 8.26
N ASP A 143 -3.61 -12.59 8.84
CA ASP A 143 -3.30 -13.01 10.20
C ASP A 143 -1.85 -13.50 10.22
N VAL A 144 -1.01 -12.91 11.07
CA VAL A 144 0.42 -13.27 11.19
C VAL A 144 0.63 -14.76 11.42
N ARG A 145 -0.34 -15.43 12.04
CA ARG A 145 -0.33 -16.88 12.30
C ARG A 145 -0.46 -17.72 11.03
N LYS A 146 -1.04 -17.16 9.96
CA LYS A 146 -1.24 -17.82 8.66
C LYS A 146 -0.31 -17.28 7.57
N VAL A 147 0.50 -16.25 7.85
CA VAL A 147 1.47 -15.70 6.88
C VAL A 147 2.38 -16.79 6.33
N LYS A 148 2.81 -17.74 7.18
CA LYS A 148 3.67 -18.87 6.75
C LYS A 148 3.04 -19.72 5.65
N GLU A 149 1.70 -19.86 5.63
CA GLU A 149 0.96 -20.61 4.61
C GLU A 149 0.90 -19.86 3.26
N LEU A 150 1.16 -18.55 3.27
CA LEU A 150 1.17 -17.68 2.09
C LEU A 150 2.58 -17.43 1.54
N LEU A 151 3.61 -17.68 2.37
CA LEU A 151 4.99 -17.64 1.92
C LEU A 151 5.21 -18.76 0.90
N PRO A 152 5.86 -18.49 -0.24
CA PRO A 152 6.20 -19.52 -1.19
C PRO A 152 7.05 -20.59 -0.51
N GLN A 153 6.83 -21.86 -0.88
CA GLN A 153 7.73 -22.92 -0.48
C GLN A 153 9.10 -22.63 -1.09
N THR A 154 10.15 -22.72 -0.27
CA THR A 154 11.52 -22.53 -0.73
C THR A 154 11.86 -23.67 -1.67
N ALA A 155 12.04 -23.36 -2.96
CA ALA A 155 12.57 -24.31 -3.93
C ALA A 155 14.09 -24.40 -3.73
N GLU A 156 14.61 -25.62 -3.59
CA GLU A 156 16.04 -25.87 -3.71
C GLU A 156 16.40 -25.94 -5.20
N TYR A 157 17.33 -25.10 -5.63
CA TYR A 157 17.83 -25.10 -7.00
C TYR A 157 19.28 -24.60 -7.02
N ASP A 158 20.03 -25.00 -8.05
CA ASP A 158 21.36 -24.48 -8.31
C ASP A 158 21.25 -23.23 -9.22
N PRO A 159 21.65 -22.02 -8.75
CA PRO A 159 21.63 -20.82 -9.57
C PRO A 159 22.45 -20.93 -10.85
N PHE A 160 23.52 -21.74 -10.86
CA PHE A 160 24.39 -21.90 -12.04
C PHE A 160 23.65 -22.49 -13.25
N GLU A 161 22.60 -23.27 -13.04
CA GLU A 161 21.77 -23.81 -14.11
C GLU A 161 20.97 -22.72 -14.85
N TYR A 162 20.76 -21.57 -14.20
CA TYR A 162 19.93 -20.48 -14.73
C TYR A 162 20.75 -19.27 -15.19
N ILE A 163 22.03 -19.17 -14.85
CA ILE A 163 22.91 -18.07 -15.28
C ILE A 163 23.14 -18.16 -16.79
N ASP A 164 22.55 -17.23 -17.54
CA ASP A 164 22.75 -17.05 -18.97
C ASP A 164 22.65 -15.57 -19.32
N LEU A 165 23.81 -14.90 -19.47
CA LEU A 165 23.88 -13.47 -19.75
C LEU A 165 23.20 -13.06 -21.07
N ARG A 166 22.93 -14.00 -21.99
CA ARG A 166 22.15 -13.72 -23.21
C ARG A 166 20.68 -13.47 -22.89
N LYS A 167 20.16 -14.07 -21.82
CA LYS A 167 18.80 -13.82 -21.29
C LYS A 167 18.76 -12.63 -20.35
N GLY A 168 19.85 -12.39 -19.63
CA GLY A 168 19.99 -11.28 -18.68
C GLY A 168 20.71 -11.71 -17.40
N ILE A 169 20.67 -10.84 -16.40
CA ILE A 169 21.06 -11.13 -15.02
C ILE A 169 19.92 -11.89 -14.35
N PHE A 170 20.17 -13.15 -13.99
CA PHE A 170 19.23 -13.99 -13.26
C PHE A 170 19.03 -13.46 -11.83
N ILE A 171 17.78 -13.30 -11.42
CA ILE A 171 17.42 -12.74 -10.09
C ILE A 171 16.65 -13.72 -9.19
N GLY A 172 16.34 -14.92 -9.70
CA GLY A 172 15.61 -15.95 -8.96
C GLY A 172 14.46 -16.57 -9.75
N LEU A 173 13.72 -17.45 -9.09
CA LEU A 173 12.56 -18.15 -9.66
C LEU A 173 11.24 -17.50 -9.19
N THR A 174 10.21 -17.59 -10.02
CA THR A 174 8.82 -17.28 -9.61
C THR A 174 8.26 -18.36 -8.68
N LYS A 175 7.05 -18.15 -8.15
CA LYS A 175 6.33 -19.16 -7.37
C LYS A 175 6.08 -20.46 -8.15
N ASP A 176 5.99 -20.36 -9.47
CA ASP A 176 5.74 -21.49 -10.36
C ASP A 176 7.05 -22.16 -10.85
N GLY A 177 8.22 -21.68 -10.38
CA GLY A 177 9.53 -22.22 -10.73
C GLY A 177 10.16 -21.63 -12.00
N GLU A 178 9.54 -20.61 -12.60
CA GLU A 178 10.05 -19.99 -13.83
C GLU A 178 11.19 -19.01 -13.54
N PRO A 179 12.31 -19.03 -14.27
CA PRO A 179 13.42 -18.12 -14.02
C PRO A 179 13.11 -16.68 -14.43
N GLN A 180 13.61 -15.73 -13.66
CA GLN A 180 13.44 -14.30 -13.89
C GLN A 180 14.80 -13.64 -14.18
N TYR A 181 14.79 -12.73 -15.16
CA TYR A 181 15.99 -12.06 -15.65
C TYR A 181 15.76 -10.55 -15.77
N ILE A 182 16.79 -9.78 -15.43
CA ILE A 182 16.90 -8.35 -15.76
C ILE A 182 17.82 -8.22 -16.98
N PRO A 183 17.45 -7.49 -18.05
CA PRO A 183 18.35 -7.28 -19.18
C PRO A 183 19.70 -6.69 -18.71
N VAL A 184 20.82 -7.24 -19.19
CA VAL A 184 22.18 -6.82 -18.76
C VAL A 184 22.37 -5.30 -18.88
N LYS A 185 21.87 -4.72 -19.98
CA LYS A 185 21.94 -3.27 -20.22
C LYS A 185 21.22 -2.45 -19.14
N GLU A 186 20.07 -2.92 -18.66
CA GLU A 186 19.33 -2.24 -17.59
C GLU A 186 20.08 -2.36 -16.26
N TRP A 187 20.55 -3.56 -15.93
CA TRP A 187 21.36 -3.80 -14.75
C TRP A 187 22.61 -2.91 -14.66
N GLN A 188 23.32 -2.72 -15.78
CA GLN A 188 24.53 -1.90 -15.86
C GLN A 188 24.28 -0.39 -15.69
N THR A 189 23.04 0.06 -15.88
CA THR A 189 22.69 1.49 -15.90
C THR A 189 21.85 1.94 -14.72
N GLN A 190 21.34 0.99 -13.93
CA GLN A 190 20.44 1.25 -12.83
C GLN A 190 21.05 0.83 -11.49
N HIS A 191 20.59 1.49 -10.42
CA HIS A 191 20.93 1.09 -9.06
C HIS A 191 19.96 0.00 -8.56
N ALA A 192 20.50 -0.97 -7.84
CA ALA A 192 19.72 -2.02 -7.18
C ALA A 192 19.83 -1.87 -5.65
N ASP A 193 18.69 -1.97 -4.97
CA ASP A 193 18.60 -2.00 -3.51
C ASP A 193 18.05 -3.35 -3.05
N ILE A 194 18.77 -4.01 -2.14
CA ILE A 194 18.45 -5.35 -1.63
C ILE A 194 18.08 -5.23 -0.15
N ILE A 195 16.78 -5.13 0.11
CA ILE A 195 16.23 -4.93 1.45
C ILE A 195 15.81 -6.26 2.06
N GLY A 196 16.15 -6.45 3.33
CA GLY A 196 15.74 -7.64 4.08
C GLY A 196 16.30 -7.63 5.49
N THR A 197 15.71 -8.43 6.38
CA THR A 197 16.22 -8.63 7.74
C THR A 197 17.49 -9.48 7.74
N THR A 198 18.19 -9.55 8.88
CA THR A 198 19.32 -10.49 9.05
C THR A 198 18.81 -11.92 8.91
N GLY A 199 19.55 -12.77 8.20
CA GLY A 199 19.15 -14.15 7.89
C GLY A 199 18.18 -14.30 6.71
N ALA A 200 17.73 -13.21 6.09
CA ALA A 200 16.82 -13.27 4.95
C ALA A 200 17.48 -13.65 3.61
N GLY A 201 18.78 -13.99 3.59
CA GLY A 201 19.49 -14.39 2.37
C GLY A 201 20.06 -13.25 1.53
N LYS A 202 20.14 -12.01 2.05
CA LYS A 202 20.68 -10.86 1.30
C LYS A 202 22.08 -11.12 0.72
N GLY A 203 22.99 -11.71 1.51
CA GLY A 203 24.36 -12.02 1.07
C GLY A 203 24.39 -13.02 -0.08
N VAL A 204 23.52 -14.04 -0.02
CA VAL A 204 23.36 -15.02 -1.11
C VAL A 204 22.85 -14.34 -2.38
N ALA A 205 21.80 -13.53 -2.26
CA ALA A 205 21.23 -12.80 -3.40
C ALA A 205 22.25 -11.84 -4.03
N SER A 206 22.92 -11.00 -3.21
CA SER A 206 23.96 -10.10 -3.71
C SER A 206 25.14 -10.85 -4.31
N GLY A 207 25.54 -11.97 -3.71
CA GLY A 207 26.64 -12.81 -4.22
C GLY A 207 26.36 -13.30 -5.64
N ILE A 208 25.15 -13.82 -5.89
CA ILE A 208 24.73 -14.28 -7.22
C ILE A 208 24.68 -13.14 -8.24
N LEU A 209 24.15 -11.97 -7.84
CA LEU A 209 24.07 -10.81 -8.72
C LEU A 209 25.46 -10.27 -9.09
N LEU A 210 26.35 -10.14 -8.10
CA LEU A 210 27.73 -9.66 -8.31
C LEU A 210 28.58 -10.67 -9.07
N TYR A 211 28.40 -11.97 -8.86
CA TYR A 211 29.03 -13.01 -9.66
C TYR A 211 28.69 -12.83 -11.14
N GLN A 212 27.41 -12.60 -11.47
CA GLN A 212 26.99 -12.34 -12.85
C GLN A 212 27.49 -11.01 -13.40
N SER A 213 27.60 -9.96 -12.58
CA SER A 213 28.23 -8.70 -12.98
C SER A 213 29.68 -8.91 -13.42
N ILE A 214 30.45 -9.73 -12.69
CA ILE A 214 31.83 -10.08 -13.06
C ILE A 214 31.85 -10.82 -14.41
N LEU A 215 30.97 -11.80 -14.60
CA LEU A 215 30.84 -12.49 -15.89
C LEU A 215 30.45 -11.54 -17.04
N ALA A 216 29.64 -10.52 -16.75
CA ALA A 216 29.25 -9.48 -17.72
C ALA A 216 30.38 -8.49 -18.04
N GLY A 217 31.54 -8.61 -17.38
CA GLY A 217 32.71 -7.78 -17.62
C GLY A 217 32.75 -6.49 -16.81
N GLU A 218 31.89 -6.35 -15.80
CA GLU A 218 31.87 -5.18 -14.92
C GLU A 218 33.02 -5.19 -13.92
N GLY A 219 33.52 -3.99 -13.59
CA GLY A 219 34.39 -3.79 -12.44
C GLY A 219 33.57 -3.86 -11.16
N VAL A 220 33.79 -4.89 -10.34
CA VAL A 220 33.04 -5.09 -9.09
C VAL A 220 33.91 -4.77 -7.88
N PHE A 221 33.46 -3.80 -7.08
CA PHE A 221 34.07 -3.43 -5.80
C PHE A 221 33.11 -3.80 -4.67
N VAL A 222 33.58 -4.63 -3.74
CA VAL A 222 32.75 -5.13 -2.63
C VAL A 222 33.31 -4.62 -1.31
N LEU A 223 32.47 -3.89 -0.57
CA LEU A 223 32.75 -3.49 0.81
C LEU A 223 32.00 -4.43 1.73
N ASP A 224 32.74 -5.29 2.44
CA ASP A 224 32.17 -6.29 3.34
C ASP A 224 32.59 -6.05 4.81
N PRO A 225 31.88 -5.17 5.53
CA PRO A 225 32.18 -4.91 6.94
C PRO A 225 31.79 -6.09 7.85
N LYS A 226 31.10 -7.11 7.33
CA LYS A 226 30.67 -8.28 8.11
C LYS A 226 31.66 -9.42 8.07
N ASN A 227 32.67 -9.33 7.19
CA ASN A 227 33.67 -10.36 6.98
C ASN A 227 33.02 -11.73 6.68
N ASP A 228 32.21 -11.77 5.63
CA ASP A 228 31.61 -12.99 5.10
C ASP A 228 32.73 -13.93 4.62
N GLU A 229 32.81 -15.09 5.27
CA GLU A 229 33.85 -16.09 5.00
C GLU A 229 33.78 -16.62 3.55
N TRP A 230 32.61 -16.64 2.94
CA TRP A 230 32.38 -17.27 1.63
C TRP A 230 32.45 -16.31 0.45
N ALA A 231 32.10 -15.04 0.66
CA ALA A 231 32.03 -14.06 -0.41
C ALA A 231 33.34 -13.92 -1.21
N PRO A 232 34.54 -13.86 -0.59
CA PRO A 232 35.81 -13.81 -1.32
C PRO A 232 36.03 -15.03 -2.24
N HIS A 233 35.67 -16.22 -1.78
CA HIS A 233 35.79 -17.45 -2.57
C HIS A 233 34.85 -17.44 -3.79
N LEU A 234 33.62 -16.98 -3.59
CA LEU A 234 32.63 -16.84 -4.66
C LEU A 234 33.11 -15.87 -5.75
N TYR A 235 33.60 -14.69 -5.35
CA TYR A 235 34.06 -13.68 -6.31
C TYR A 235 35.37 -14.06 -6.98
N LYS A 236 36.28 -14.72 -6.26
CA LYS A 236 37.49 -15.29 -6.87
C LYS A 236 37.12 -16.29 -7.96
N LYS A 237 36.16 -17.18 -7.70
CA LYS A 237 35.65 -18.14 -8.68
C LYS A 237 35.02 -17.42 -9.88
N ALA A 238 34.21 -16.39 -9.64
CA ALA A 238 33.63 -15.57 -10.72
C ALA A 238 34.70 -14.94 -11.62
N CYS A 239 35.76 -14.39 -11.01
CA CYS A 239 36.88 -13.81 -11.73
C CYS A 239 37.65 -14.87 -12.53
N GLU A 240 37.91 -16.05 -11.95
CA GLU A 240 38.52 -17.18 -12.67
C GLU A 240 37.68 -17.59 -13.89
N ASP A 241 36.37 -17.71 -13.73
CA ASP A 241 35.45 -18.07 -14.82
C ASP A 241 35.36 -17.00 -15.90
N ALA A 242 35.48 -15.71 -15.53
CA ALA A 242 35.50 -14.58 -16.46
C ALA A 242 36.88 -14.25 -17.04
N GLY A 243 37.95 -14.94 -16.60
CA GLY A 243 39.34 -14.59 -16.95
C GLY A 243 39.75 -13.19 -16.48
N LYS A 244 39.25 -12.74 -15.32
CA LYS A 244 39.50 -11.42 -14.72
C LYS A 244 40.41 -11.53 -13.49
N PRO A 245 41.16 -10.47 -13.14
CA PRO A 245 41.91 -10.45 -11.90
C PRO A 245 40.97 -10.40 -10.69
N PHE A 246 41.43 -10.97 -9.57
CA PHE A 246 40.78 -10.87 -8.27
C PHE A 246 41.78 -10.29 -7.26
N VAL A 247 41.35 -9.30 -6.49
CA VAL A 247 42.14 -8.65 -5.45
C VAL A 247 41.31 -8.63 -4.17
N LEU A 248 41.91 -9.06 -3.06
CA LEU A 248 41.31 -9.02 -1.73
C LEU A 248 42.14 -8.07 -0.86
N ILE A 249 41.48 -7.05 -0.30
CA ILE A 249 42.05 -6.14 0.69
C ILE A 249 41.34 -6.42 2.02
N ASP A 250 42.08 -6.92 3.00
CA ASP A 250 41.59 -7.24 4.34
C ASP A 250 42.04 -6.18 5.34
N LEU A 251 41.13 -5.25 5.65
CA LEU A 251 41.40 -4.15 6.58
C LEU A 251 41.54 -4.59 8.06
N ASN A 252 41.31 -5.86 8.38
CA ASN A 252 41.54 -6.38 9.74
C ASN A 252 43.00 -6.78 9.97
N LYS A 253 43.79 -6.82 8.90
CA LYS A 253 45.19 -7.18 8.96
C LYS A 253 46.05 -5.93 9.13
N PRO A 254 47.11 -6.00 9.95
CA PRO A 254 48.06 -4.90 10.08
C PRO A 254 48.96 -4.78 8.86
N GLU A 255 48.89 -5.72 7.92
CA GLU A 255 49.74 -5.69 6.74
C GLU A 255 49.27 -4.67 5.71
N TYR A 256 50.32 -4.09 5.17
CA TYR A 256 50.47 -3.18 4.07
C TYR A 256 49.98 -3.81 2.77
N GLN A 257 48.90 -3.30 2.17
CA GLN A 257 48.19 -3.99 1.08
C GLN A 257 48.03 -3.18 -0.22
N MET A 258 47.96 -1.85 -0.14
CA MET A 258 47.74 -0.99 -1.31
C MET A 258 48.22 0.43 -1.02
N ASN A 259 49.00 0.99 -1.97
CA ASN A 259 49.24 2.43 -2.01
C ASN A 259 48.15 3.10 -2.86
N LEU A 260 47.24 3.84 -2.21
CA LEU A 260 46.13 4.55 -2.87
C LEU A 260 46.58 5.64 -3.85
N ILE A 261 47.80 6.13 -3.69
CA ILE A 261 48.34 7.25 -4.48
C ILE A 261 49.47 6.83 -5.43
N ASP A 262 49.69 5.52 -5.62
CA ASP A 262 50.74 5.05 -6.52
C ASP A 262 50.50 5.52 -7.96
N GLY A 263 51.49 6.21 -8.53
CA GLY A 263 51.40 6.77 -9.88
C GLY A 263 50.38 7.89 -10.07
N ILE A 264 49.82 8.47 -8.98
CA ILE A 264 48.88 9.59 -9.08
C ILE A 264 49.60 10.88 -9.51
N THR A 265 48.90 11.77 -10.21
CA THR A 265 49.40 13.13 -10.46
C THR A 265 49.10 14.03 -9.26
N ALA A 266 49.88 15.10 -9.08
CA ALA A 266 49.63 16.07 -8.02
C ALA A 266 48.23 16.72 -8.12
N ASP A 267 47.73 16.99 -9.33
CA ASP A 267 46.40 17.59 -9.53
C ASP A 267 45.29 16.64 -9.06
N TYR A 268 45.36 15.35 -9.42
CA TYR A 268 44.38 14.37 -8.94
C TYR A 268 44.48 14.14 -7.44
N LEU A 269 45.69 14.17 -6.87
CA LEU A 269 45.85 14.05 -5.42
C LEU A 269 45.29 15.26 -4.66
N GLU A 270 45.46 16.48 -5.18
CA GLU A 270 44.80 17.67 -4.63
C GLU A 270 43.28 17.46 -4.59
N GLU A 271 42.67 17.03 -5.70
CA GLU A 271 41.23 16.76 -5.78
C GLU A 271 40.78 15.70 -4.76
N LEU A 272 41.54 14.60 -4.63
CA LEU A 272 41.26 13.56 -3.65
C LEU A 272 41.35 14.06 -2.21
N PHE A 273 42.36 14.89 -1.87
CA PHE A 273 42.43 15.49 -0.55
C PHE A 273 41.26 16.42 -0.28
N VAL A 274 40.90 17.28 -1.24
CA VAL A 274 39.79 18.22 -1.08
C VAL A 274 38.45 17.49 -0.91
N ALA A 275 38.20 16.47 -1.73
CA ALA A 275 36.97 15.69 -1.66
C ALA A 275 36.95 14.76 -0.43
N GLY A 276 38.01 13.97 -0.23
CA GLY A 276 38.12 12.97 0.83
C GLY A 276 38.14 13.58 2.22
N PHE A 277 38.78 14.73 2.41
CA PHE A 277 38.79 15.44 3.69
C PHE A 277 37.64 16.44 3.83
N SER A 278 36.72 16.51 2.85
CA SER A 278 35.56 17.42 2.86
C SER A 278 35.96 18.90 3.02
N LEU A 279 37.02 19.34 2.35
CA LEU A 279 37.60 20.69 2.44
C LEU A 279 36.93 21.72 1.52
N ALA A 280 35.92 21.31 0.75
CA ALA A 280 35.15 22.22 -0.09
C ALA A 280 34.31 23.22 0.75
N GLU A 281 34.08 24.42 0.21
CA GLU A 281 33.21 25.43 0.82
C GLU A 281 31.76 24.90 0.91
N LYS A 282 31.08 25.19 2.03
CA LYS A 282 29.69 24.75 2.28
C LYS A 282 28.73 25.92 2.55
N GLY A 283 29.22 27.16 2.46
CA GLY A 283 28.46 28.38 2.75
C GLY A 283 28.37 28.71 4.24
N GLU A 284 29.33 28.26 5.05
CA GLU A 284 29.31 28.38 6.51
C GLU A 284 30.46 29.27 7.01
N ALA A 285 30.36 29.81 8.23
CA ALA A 285 31.40 30.64 8.84
C ALA A 285 32.77 29.93 8.97
N ALA A 286 32.77 28.59 8.95
CA ALA A 286 33.98 27.77 8.94
C ALA A 286 34.73 27.76 7.59
N ASP A 287 34.15 28.29 6.51
CA ASP A 287 34.76 28.31 5.18
C ASP A 287 36.03 29.17 5.12
N PHE A 288 36.20 30.13 6.04
CA PHE A 288 37.43 30.91 6.15
C PHE A 288 38.67 30.02 6.38
N TYR A 289 38.55 29.00 7.24
CA TYR A 289 39.65 28.06 7.52
C TYR A 289 39.90 27.09 6.36
N ARG A 290 38.88 26.80 5.55
CA ARG A 290 38.97 25.85 4.42
C ARG A 290 39.81 26.38 3.25
N ILE A 291 40.03 27.69 3.16
CA ILE A 291 40.94 28.27 2.15
C ILE A 291 42.37 27.78 2.40
N ASP A 292 42.83 27.79 3.65
CA ASP A 292 44.19 27.39 3.98
C ASP A 292 44.36 25.87 3.97
N ASP A 293 43.33 25.10 4.36
CA ASP A 293 43.32 23.65 4.17
C ASP A 293 43.44 23.23 2.69
N ARG A 294 42.75 23.92 1.77
CA ARG A 294 42.86 23.64 0.32
C ARG A 294 44.24 24.02 -0.23
N LYS A 295 44.84 25.13 0.23
CA LYS A 295 46.23 25.47 -0.14
C LYS A 295 47.22 24.43 0.38
N ALA A 296 46.98 23.91 1.59
CA ALA A 296 47.77 22.84 2.15
C ALA A 296 47.64 21.55 1.34
N ALA A 297 46.43 21.15 0.97
CA ALA A 297 46.19 20.02 0.09
C ALA A 297 46.96 20.15 -1.24
N ARG A 298 46.88 21.32 -1.89
CA ARG A 298 47.63 21.59 -3.12
C ARG A 298 49.14 21.47 -2.94
N THR A 299 49.67 22.08 -1.88
CA THR A 299 51.11 22.14 -1.64
C THR A 299 51.65 20.75 -1.27
N ALA A 300 50.94 20.02 -0.40
CA ALA A 300 51.27 18.66 -0.04
C ALA A 300 51.20 17.71 -1.24
N ALA A 301 50.22 17.88 -2.14
CA ALA A 301 50.11 17.07 -3.34
C ALA A 301 51.32 17.22 -4.29
N GLN A 302 51.99 18.38 -4.32
CA GLN A 302 53.21 18.55 -5.11
C GLN A 302 54.37 17.64 -4.69
N PHE A 303 54.30 17.05 -3.50
CA PHE A 303 55.28 16.08 -3.03
C PHE A 303 55.42 14.89 -3.99
N VAL A 304 54.31 14.42 -4.58
CA VAL A 304 54.32 13.25 -5.48
C VAL A 304 54.92 13.56 -6.85
N SER A 305 54.92 14.82 -7.27
CA SER A 305 55.56 15.25 -8.53
C SER A 305 57.07 14.95 -8.54
N GLN A 306 57.71 15.02 -7.37
CA GLN A 306 59.13 14.74 -7.19
C GLN A 306 59.36 13.30 -6.68
N ASN A 307 58.33 12.69 -6.08
CA ASN A 307 58.37 11.38 -5.45
C ASN A 307 57.17 10.52 -5.90
N PRO A 308 57.15 10.02 -7.15
CA PRO A 308 55.96 9.40 -7.75
C PRO A 308 55.53 8.07 -7.10
N SER A 309 56.42 7.43 -6.33
CA SER A 309 56.15 6.20 -5.58
C SER A 309 55.96 6.46 -4.08
N SER A 310 55.73 7.72 -3.69
CA SER A 310 55.47 8.06 -2.29
C SER A 310 54.12 7.52 -1.82
N THR A 311 54.04 7.31 -0.50
CA THR A 311 52.83 6.94 0.22
C THR A 311 52.23 8.16 0.92
N ILE A 312 50.99 8.04 1.40
CA ILE A 312 50.39 9.08 2.24
C ILE A 312 51.23 9.35 3.50
N ARG A 313 51.91 8.32 4.02
CA ARG A 313 52.81 8.47 5.18
C ARG A 313 54.06 9.27 4.84
N ASP A 314 54.63 9.10 3.64
CA ASP A 314 55.76 9.92 3.19
C ASP A 314 55.37 11.40 3.07
N ILE A 315 54.16 11.66 2.55
CA ILE A 315 53.61 13.02 2.48
C ILE A 315 53.43 13.60 3.89
N TYR A 316 52.85 12.82 4.81
CA TYR A 316 52.64 13.23 6.20
C TYR A 316 53.96 13.54 6.92
N ASN A 317 54.99 12.70 6.72
CA ASN A 317 56.31 12.88 7.30
C ASN A 317 57.14 13.97 6.60
N GLY A 318 56.65 14.50 5.48
CA GLY A 318 57.30 15.58 4.74
C GLY A 318 57.38 16.87 5.57
N GLU A 319 58.47 17.62 5.38
CA GLU A 319 58.76 18.87 6.12
C GLU A 319 57.58 19.86 6.09
N TYR A 320 56.92 19.98 4.93
CA TYR A 320 55.77 20.86 4.79
C TYR A 320 54.59 20.46 5.69
N VAL A 321 54.17 19.19 5.65
CA VAL A 321 52.98 18.74 6.38
C VAL A 321 53.25 18.76 7.88
N GLN A 322 54.42 18.31 8.33
CA GLN A 322 54.83 18.43 9.74
C GLN A 322 54.89 19.89 10.20
N GLY A 323 55.32 20.81 9.33
CA GLY A 323 55.44 22.24 9.63
C GLY A 323 54.10 22.98 9.81
N ILE A 324 53.00 22.46 9.28
CA ILE A 324 51.67 23.10 9.34
C ILE A 324 50.75 22.55 10.43
N GLY A 325 51.20 21.60 11.25
CA GLY A 325 50.34 20.89 12.21
C GLY A 325 49.61 21.78 13.23
N GLU A 326 50.27 22.85 13.70
CA GLU A 326 49.66 23.79 14.65
C GLU A 326 48.76 24.85 13.98
N THR A 327 48.96 25.11 12.69
CA THR A 327 48.29 26.20 11.95
C THR A 327 47.14 25.72 11.08
N ILE A 328 47.26 24.55 10.46
CA ILE A 328 46.29 23.97 9.50
C ILE A 328 45.85 22.59 10.01
N LYS A 329 45.11 22.61 11.13
CA LYS A 329 44.80 21.41 11.93
C LYS A 329 43.93 20.39 11.21
N ALA A 330 43.00 20.82 10.36
CA ALA A 330 42.06 19.91 9.71
C ALA A 330 42.76 19.08 8.63
N PHE A 331 43.49 19.71 7.71
CA PHE A 331 44.30 18.99 6.73
C PHE A 331 45.36 18.11 7.41
N HIS A 332 46.10 18.63 8.40
CA HIS A 332 47.13 17.86 9.10
C HIS A 332 46.53 16.62 9.79
N GLY A 333 45.49 16.79 10.61
CA GLY A 333 44.88 15.68 11.35
C GLY A 333 44.27 14.62 10.43
N LYS A 334 43.67 15.02 9.30
CA LYS A 334 43.13 14.07 8.33
C LYS A 334 44.24 13.30 7.59
N THR A 335 45.35 13.96 7.29
CA THR A 335 46.52 13.30 6.69
C THR A 335 47.18 12.34 7.68
N GLU A 336 47.26 12.71 8.97
CA GLU A 336 47.73 11.85 10.06
C GLU A 336 46.84 10.60 10.21
N GLU A 337 45.51 10.77 10.25
CA GLU A 337 44.56 9.66 10.33
C GLU A 337 44.76 8.66 9.17
N LEU A 338 44.98 9.12 7.94
CA LEU A 338 45.28 8.23 6.82
C LEU A 338 46.67 7.61 6.91
N ALA A 339 47.71 8.38 7.28
CA ALA A 339 49.08 7.88 7.40
C ALA A 339 49.26 6.82 8.51
N MET A 340 48.39 6.88 9.52
CA MET A 340 48.35 5.95 10.64
C MET A 340 47.36 4.80 10.42
N GLY A 341 46.25 5.06 9.70
CA GLY A 341 45.18 4.09 9.43
C GLY A 341 45.51 3.13 8.28
N PHE A 342 46.22 3.60 7.26
CA PHE A 342 46.92 2.73 6.34
C PHE A 342 48.27 2.45 6.97
N VAL A 343 48.29 1.36 7.72
CA VAL A 343 49.52 0.67 8.03
C VAL A 343 50.03 0.34 6.59
N GLU A 344 51.02 1.14 6.15
CA GLU A 344 51.94 1.22 4.95
C GLU A 344 51.95 0.12 3.85
#